data_AF-A0A9J7KHX0-F1
#
_entry.id   AF-A0A9J7KHX0-F1
#
_cell.length_a   1.000
_cell.length_b   1.000
_cell.length_c   1.000
_cell.angle_alpha   90.00
_cell.angle_beta   90.00
_cell.angle_gamma   90.00
#
_symmetry.space_group_name_H-M   'P 1'
#
loop_
_entity.id
_entity.type
_entity.pdbx_description
1 polymer ?
#
loop_
_entity_poly.entity_id
_entity_poly.type
_entity_poly.pdbx_seq_one_letter_code
_entity_poly.pdbx_strand_id
1 'polypeptide(L)'
;MTRELMRLNPRIFSALPEEFLPDYKNPCWFEKAMNGNEDESVQERLKENGTEKSRLRCLPYVYIIGQPKCGTTDMFYRIVQHPDVVKGRGKEPHWWTRRRFYAGFDKYLDYFNEAALKIVSRIKKSLTSSEQEIVNHDVITVEASASTLWDNDHWRRELWDTKNNEPPILVANLIRAVQPNARFIVTLRNPTERLYSEYLYFRQPEKSVTNFHERAVTLIDNFKNCLRNYSVRSCAYRRTSEKRVEGNVRLRLGLYEVYLRDWLSIYSRDHIFVQRVEDRSKDPYEAMLSIFSFLQLG
;
A
#
# COMPACT_ATOMS: atom_id res chain seq x y z
N MET A 1 -15.53 -1.25 14.93
CA MET A 1 -14.38 -1.68 14.11
C MET A 1 -13.06 -1.06 14.56
N THR A 2 -12.89 0.26 14.61
CA THR A 2 -11.59 0.90 14.95
C THR A 2 -11.03 0.49 16.32
N ARG A 3 -11.83 0.50 17.40
CA ARG A 3 -11.38 0.07 18.74
C ARG A 3 -10.89 -1.38 18.78
N GLU A 4 -11.53 -2.26 18.02
CA GLU A 4 -11.14 -3.66 17.91
C GLU A 4 -9.81 -3.82 17.18
N LEU A 5 -9.62 -3.10 16.07
CA LEU A 5 -8.36 -3.05 15.34
C LEU A 5 -7.21 -2.52 16.22
N MET A 6 -7.46 -1.51 17.04
CA MET A 6 -6.49 -0.99 18.01
C MET A 6 -6.08 -2.07 19.02
N ARG A 7 -7.06 -2.76 19.60
CA ARG A 7 -6.82 -3.86 20.55
C ARG A 7 -6.03 -5.01 19.92
N LEU A 8 -6.30 -5.35 18.66
CA LEU A 8 -5.61 -6.41 17.93
C LEU A 8 -4.21 -6.03 17.46
N ASN A 9 -3.90 -4.72 17.36
CA ASN A 9 -2.64 -4.23 16.80
C ASN A 9 -1.97 -3.18 17.69
N PRO A 10 -1.79 -3.43 19.01
CA PRO A 10 -1.39 -2.40 19.97
C PRO A 10 -0.06 -1.74 19.61
N ARG A 11 0.90 -2.52 19.06
CA ARG A 11 2.22 -2.00 18.65
C ARG A 11 2.19 -1.01 17.49
N ILE A 12 1.15 -1.07 16.65
CA ILE A 12 0.98 -0.09 15.55
C ILE A 12 0.48 1.22 16.17
N PHE A 13 -0.62 1.15 16.90
CA PHE A 13 -1.30 2.33 17.43
C PHE A 13 -0.52 3.02 18.55
N SER A 14 0.31 2.29 19.32
CA SER A 14 1.17 2.89 20.33
C SER A 14 2.37 3.67 19.76
N ALA A 15 2.70 3.46 18.49
CA ALA A 15 3.81 4.12 17.81
C ALA A 15 3.35 5.31 16.95
N LEU A 16 2.04 5.53 16.87
CA LEU A 16 1.42 6.65 16.16
C LEU A 16 1.10 7.78 17.15
N PRO A 17 1.09 9.04 16.69
CA PRO A 17 0.61 10.15 17.50
C PRO A 17 -0.91 10.05 17.67
N GLU A 18 -1.46 10.81 18.62
CA GLU A 18 -2.92 11.00 18.70
C GLU A 18 -3.43 11.78 17.49
N GLU A 19 -2.68 12.80 17.07
CA GLU A 19 -2.97 13.63 15.89
C GLU A 19 -1.73 13.81 15.02
N PHE A 20 -1.92 13.73 13.70
CA PHE A 20 -0.88 14.07 12.74
C PHE A 20 -0.77 15.59 12.57
N LEU A 21 0.41 16.06 12.15
CA LEU A 21 0.65 17.48 11.88
C LEU A 21 -0.29 17.98 10.77
N PRO A 22 -1.05 19.07 10.99
CA PRO A 22 -2.10 19.52 10.07
C PRO A 22 -1.56 20.12 8.77
N ASP A 23 -0.37 20.73 8.78
CA ASP A 23 0.20 21.42 7.63
C ASP A 23 0.99 20.50 6.69
N TYR A 24 0.91 19.19 6.92
CA TYR A 24 1.61 18.19 6.12
C TYR A 24 0.63 17.40 5.26
N LYS A 25 0.88 17.32 3.95
CA LYS A 25 0.09 16.41 3.07
C LYS A 25 0.20 14.97 3.58
N ASN A 26 1.43 14.55 3.89
CA ASN A 26 1.68 13.23 4.46
C ASN A 26 1.25 13.18 5.93
N PRO A 27 0.76 12.03 6.44
CA PRO A 27 0.56 11.84 7.87
C PRO A 27 1.90 11.84 8.60
N CYS A 28 2.31 12.98 9.13
CA CYS A 28 3.60 13.18 9.79
C CYS A 28 3.46 13.57 11.26
N TRP A 29 4.49 13.29 12.05
CA TRP A 29 4.63 13.70 13.45
C TRP A 29 6.09 13.74 13.87
N PHE A 30 6.35 14.39 15.00
CA PHE A 30 7.68 14.38 15.60
C PHE A 30 7.79 13.29 16.65
N GLU A 31 8.78 12.42 16.49
CA GLU A 31 9.14 11.38 17.44
C GLU A 31 10.34 11.84 18.27
N LYS A 32 10.28 11.69 19.60
CA LYS A 32 11.41 11.99 20.48
C LYS A 32 12.58 11.07 20.17
N ALA A 33 13.78 11.64 20.01
CA ALA A 33 14.99 10.84 19.88
C ALA A 33 15.39 10.29 21.26
N MET A 34 15.64 8.98 21.35
CA MET A 34 16.24 8.39 22.55
C MET A 34 17.69 8.87 22.69
N ASN A 35 18.14 9.15 23.91
CA ASN A 35 19.54 9.49 24.21
C ASN A 35 20.48 8.39 23.66
N GLY A 36 21.44 8.78 22.82
CA GLY A 36 22.43 7.87 22.22
C GLY A 36 22.18 7.45 20.75
N ASN A 37 21.04 7.84 20.14
CA ASN A 37 20.88 7.70 18.69
C ASN A 37 21.45 8.93 17.97
N GLU A 38 22.72 8.83 17.57
CA GLU A 38 23.36 9.73 16.59
C GLU A 38 22.86 9.41 15.17
N ASP A 39 21.55 9.51 14.97
CA ASP A 39 20.95 9.47 13.63
C ASP A 39 20.97 10.91 13.09
N GLU A 40 21.62 11.14 11.95
CA GLU A 40 21.71 12.45 11.27
C GLU A 40 20.34 13.08 11.00
N SER A 41 19.25 12.30 11.09
CA SER A 41 17.87 12.78 10.98
C SER A 41 17.30 13.47 12.21
N VAL A 42 18.01 13.44 13.33
CA VAL A 42 17.58 14.05 14.59
C VAL A 42 17.92 15.54 14.59
N GLN A 43 16.90 16.36 14.83
CA GLN A 43 17.02 17.81 14.92
C GLN A 43 16.66 18.30 16.33
N GLU A 44 17.35 19.35 16.78
CA GLU A 44 16.96 20.07 17.99
C GLU A 44 15.78 21.00 17.68
N ARG A 45 14.71 20.86 18.46
CA ARG A 45 13.54 21.74 18.38
C ARG A 45 13.33 22.43 19.72
N LEU A 46 13.12 23.74 19.67
CA LEU A 46 12.70 24.53 20.83
C LEU A 46 11.24 24.17 21.17
N LYS A 47 11.01 23.85 22.44
CA LYS A 47 9.69 23.70 23.06
C LYS A 47 9.58 24.66 24.24
N GLU A 48 8.36 24.85 24.75
CA GLU A 48 8.08 25.70 25.92
C GLU A 48 8.96 25.37 27.14
N ASN A 49 9.39 24.11 27.27
CA ASN A 49 10.21 23.61 28.39
C ASN A 49 11.68 23.30 28.01
N GLY A 50 12.21 23.90 26.94
CA GLY A 50 13.62 23.75 26.52
C GLY A 50 13.80 23.08 25.15
N THR A 51 15.03 22.70 24.82
CA THR A 51 15.39 22.03 23.55
C THR A 51 15.19 20.52 23.64
N GLU A 52 14.40 19.94 22.73
CA GLU A 52 14.21 18.50 22.61
C GLU A 52 14.74 18.00 21.26
N LYS A 53 15.55 16.93 21.31
CA LYS A 53 15.98 16.20 20.12
C LYS A 53 14.83 15.36 19.59
N SER A 54 14.42 15.60 18.36
CA SER A 54 13.31 14.90 17.72
C SER A 54 13.59 14.66 16.24
N ARG A 55 12.93 13.67 15.66
CA ARG A 55 12.96 13.41 14.21
C ARG A 55 11.55 13.42 13.63
N LEU A 56 11.43 13.89 12.40
CA LEU A 56 10.17 13.80 11.66
C LEU A 56 9.95 12.34 11.23
N ARG A 57 8.76 11.81 11.51
CA ARG A 57 8.25 10.56 10.95
C ARG A 57 7.09 10.89 10.04
N CYS A 58 7.00 10.19 8.92
CA CYS A 58 5.88 10.34 7.98
C CYS A 58 5.47 8.96 7.45
N LEU A 59 4.17 8.75 7.36
CA LEU A 59 3.58 7.64 6.62
C LEU A 59 3.36 8.03 5.14
N PRO A 60 3.20 7.05 4.23
CA PRO A 60 2.87 7.30 2.84
C PRO A 60 1.64 8.17 2.66
N TYR A 61 1.71 9.17 1.77
CA TYR A 61 0.52 9.88 1.30
C TYR A 61 -0.33 9.01 0.37
N VAL A 62 0.34 8.28 -0.53
CA VAL A 62 -0.29 7.42 -1.52
C VAL A 62 0.29 6.01 -1.52
N TYR A 63 -0.57 5.04 -1.82
CA TYR A 63 -0.23 3.64 -1.99
C TYR A 63 -0.56 3.16 -3.41
N ILE A 64 0.42 2.59 -4.11
CA ILE A 64 0.20 1.81 -5.33
C ILE A 64 -0.02 0.35 -4.92
N ILE A 65 -1.28 -0.02 -4.71
CA ILE A 65 -1.65 -1.25 -3.99
C ILE A 65 -1.80 -2.48 -4.88
N GLY A 66 -1.75 -2.31 -6.20
CA GLY A 66 -1.78 -3.42 -7.14
C GLY A 66 -2.19 -3.02 -8.56
N GLN A 67 -2.42 -3.98 -9.45
CA GLN A 67 -2.24 -5.43 -9.27
C GLN A 67 -0.88 -5.94 -9.76
N PRO A 68 -0.41 -7.10 -9.24
CA PRO A 68 0.77 -7.76 -9.79
C PRO A 68 0.59 -8.00 -11.29
N LYS A 69 1.68 -7.77 -12.05
CA LYS A 69 1.72 -7.90 -13.52
C LYS A 69 0.84 -6.89 -14.29
N CYS A 70 0.35 -5.86 -13.61
CA CYS A 70 -0.37 -4.73 -14.22
C CYS A 70 0.51 -3.47 -14.30
N GLY A 71 1.84 -3.61 -14.42
CA GLY A 71 2.72 -2.45 -14.62
C GLY A 71 2.85 -1.51 -13.41
N THR A 72 2.72 -2.01 -12.18
CA THR A 72 2.92 -1.24 -10.94
C THR A 72 4.36 -0.72 -10.77
N THR A 73 5.34 -1.46 -11.27
CA THR A 73 6.76 -1.04 -11.25
C THR A 73 6.99 0.16 -12.15
N ASP A 74 6.52 0.10 -13.41
CA ASP A 74 6.58 1.26 -14.33
C ASP A 74 5.82 2.46 -13.75
N MET A 75 4.63 2.23 -13.17
CA MET A 75 3.86 3.28 -12.48
C MET A 75 4.67 3.97 -11.38
N PHE A 76 5.24 3.19 -10.47
CA PHE A 76 6.04 3.70 -9.36
C PHE A 76 7.22 4.54 -9.87
N TYR A 77 7.97 4.04 -10.85
CA TYR A 77 9.14 4.75 -11.37
C TYR A 77 8.80 6.02 -12.14
N ARG A 78 7.60 6.14 -12.72
CA ARG A 78 7.12 7.39 -13.33
C ARG A 78 6.70 8.41 -12.27
N ILE A 79 5.94 7.96 -11.26
CA ILE A 79 5.46 8.85 -10.19
C ILE A 79 6.63 9.46 -9.40
N VAL A 80 7.65 8.66 -9.07
CA VAL A 80 8.81 9.14 -8.28
C VAL A 80 9.79 10.02 -9.08
N GLN A 81 9.53 10.26 -10.37
CA GLN A 81 10.27 11.26 -11.14
C GLN A 81 9.70 12.67 -10.96
N HIS A 82 8.47 12.81 -10.43
CA HIS A 82 7.91 14.11 -10.13
C HIS A 82 8.73 14.80 -9.02
N PRO A 83 9.11 16.09 -9.17
CA PRO A 83 10.00 16.77 -8.23
C PRO A 83 9.48 16.75 -6.80
N ASP A 84 8.15 16.83 -6.61
CA ASP A 84 7.49 16.83 -5.30
C ASP A 84 7.08 15.43 -4.79
N VAL A 85 7.64 14.36 -5.36
CA VAL A 85 7.45 13.00 -4.84
C VAL A 85 8.76 12.47 -4.30
N VAL A 86 8.73 11.99 -3.05
CA VAL A 86 9.84 11.26 -2.44
C VAL A 86 9.41 9.82 -2.11
N LYS A 87 10.14 8.84 -2.64
CA LYS A 87 9.94 7.44 -2.25
C LYS A 87 10.57 7.15 -0.89
N GLY A 88 10.04 6.13 -0.21
CA GLY A 88 10.80 5.46 0.85
C GLY A 88 12.03 4.73 0.28
N ARG A 89 12.65 3.85 1.08
CA ARG A 89 13.88 3.11 0.69
C ARG A 89 13.78 2.40 -0.66
N GLY A 90 12.58 1.95 -1.05
CA GLY A 90 12.35 1.34 -2.36
C GLY A 90 10.88 1.11 -2.68
N LYS A 91 10.64 0.23 -3.65
CA LYS A 91 9.32 -0.33 -3.93
C LYS A 91 9.10 -1.59 -3.09
N GLU A 92 7.84 -1.92 -2.86
CA GLU A 92 7.42 -3.20 -2.30
C GLU A 92 7.94 -3.52 -0.88
N PRO A 93 7.70 -2.64 0.14
CA PRO A 93 8.01 -2.99 1.52
C PRO A 93 7.20 -4.19 2.03
N HIS A 94 6.03 -4.45 1.45
CA HIS A 94 5.11 -5.55 1.77
C HIS A 94 4.73 -5.62 3.25
N TRP A 95 4.78 -4.47 3.94
CA TRP A 95 4.60 -4.43 5.38
C TRP A 95 3.16 -4.74 5.75
N TRP A 96 2.18 -3.98 5.26
CA TRP A 96 0.75 -4.17 5.58
C TRP A 96 0.24 -5.60 5.37
N THR A 97 0.85 -6.35 4.45
CA THR A 97 0.47 -7.73 4.12
C THR A 97 1.33 -8.74 4.86
N ARG A 98 2.50 -9.13 4.32
CA ARG A 98 3.28 -10.28 4.78
C ARG A 98 4.30 -9.90 5.84
N ARG A 99 5.02 -8.79 5.65
CA ARG A 99 6.15 -8.45 6.52
C ARG A 99 5.72 -7.99 7.91
N ARG A 100 4.52 -7.42 8.10
CA ARG A 100 3.99 -7.02 9.42
C ARG A 100 3.97 -8.14 10.45
N PHE A 101 3.88 -9.40 10.01
CA PHE A 101 3.87 -10.57 10.90
C PHE A 101 5.28 -11.03 11.32
N TYR A 102 6.33 -10.46 10.73
CA TYR A 102 7.73 -10.83 11.00
C TYR A 102 8.63 -9.63 11.30
N ALA A 103 8.15 -8.41 11.04
CA ALA A 103 8.87 -7.15 11.24
C ALA A 103 7.96 -6.15 11.96
N GLY A 104 8.50 -5.50 13.00
CA GLY A 104 7.81 -4.48 13.76
C GLY A 104 7.44 -3.26 12.91
N PHE A 105 6.53 -2.44 13.45
CA PHE A 105 6.09 -1.21 12.78
C PHE A 105 7.21 -0.16 12.71
N ASP A 106 8.12 -0.15 13.68
CA ASP A 106 9.36 0.64 13.65
C ASP A 106 10.13 0.44 12.33
N LYS A 107 10.26 -0.80 11.85
CA LYS A 107 10.94 -1.11 10.58
C LYS A 107 10.19 -0.58 9.36
N TYR A 108 8.88 -0.42 9.46
CA TYR A 108 8.09 0.22 8.42
C TYR A 108 8.25 1.73 8.46
N LEU A 109 8.26 2.34 9.64
CA LEU A 109 8.54 3.77 9.80
C LEU A 109 9.95 4.11 9.31
N ASP A 110 10.95 3.28 9.64
CA ASP A 110 12.34 3.44 9.19
C ASP A 110 12.49 3.34 7.67
N TYR A 111 11.54 2.70 6.99
CA TYR A 111 11.51 2.65 5.53
C TYR A 111 11.34 4.05 4.89
N PHE A 112 10.80 5.00 5.65
CA PHE A 112 10.53 6.38 5.21
C PHE A 112 11.45 7.43 5.86
N ASN A 113 12.51 7.04 6.59
CA ASN A 113 13.41 8.00 7.25
C ASN A 113 14.06 8.98 6.27
N GLU A 114 14.66 8.46 5.18
CA GLU A 114 15.26 9.31 4.15
C GLU A 114 14.23 10.22 3.47
N ALA A 115 12.99 9.75 3.33
CA ALA A 115 11.91 10.54 2.78
C ALA A 115 11.51 11.68 3.74
N ALA A 116 11.38 11.38 5.03
CA ALA A 116 11.09 12.38 6.06
C ALA A 116 12.19 13.44 6.14
N LEU A 117 13.46 13.04 6.03
CA LEU A 117 14.60 13.97 5.93
C LEU A 117 14.48 14.93 4.74
N LYS A 118 14.13 14.40 3.57
CA LYS A 118 13.93 15.20 2.35
C LYS A 118 12.73 16.13 2.46
N ILE A 119 11.69 15.73 3.20
CA ILE A 119 10.57 16.63 3.51
C ILE A 119 11.09 17.79 4.35
N VAL A 120 11.81 17.50 5.44
CA VAL A 120 12.35 18.53 6.34
C VAL A 120 13.26 19.51 5.61
N SER A 121 14.17 19.03 4.75
CA SER A 121 15.08 19.92 4.01
C SER A 121 14.37 20.82 2.98
N ARG A 122 13.12 20.51 2.63
CA ARG A 122 12.30 21.27 1.68
C ARG A 122 11.24 22.13 2.35
N ILE A 123 11.10 22.06 3.67
CA ILE A 123 10.22 22.95 4.41
C ILE A 123 10.68 24.38 4.20
N LYS A 124 9.82 25.19 3.57
CA LYS A 124 9.99 26.64 3.54
C LYS A 124 9.23 27.20 4.73
N LYS A 125 9.96 27.78 5.68
CA LYS A 125 9.36 28.54 6.77
C LYS A 125 8.94 29.90 6.22
N SER A 126 7.65 30.22 6.24
CA SER A 126 7.17 31.57 5.95
C SER A 126 6.39 32.09 7.15
N LEU A 127 6.67 33.33 7.56
CA LEU A 127 5.88 34.02 8.57
C LEU A 127 4.64 34.63 7.91
N THR A 128 3.48 34.40 8.51
CA THR A 128 2.26 35.14 8.18
C THR A 128 2.32 36.55 8.74
N SER A 129 1.44 37.42 8.25
CA SER A 129 1.20 38.77 8.78
C SER A 129 0.85 38.81 10.27
N SER A 130 0.49 37.66 10.86
CA SER A 130 0.15 37.45 12.28
C SER A 130 1.25 36.75 13.08
N GLU A 131 2.50 36.72 12.58
CA GLU A 131 3.66 36.06 13.21
C GLU A 131 3.50 34.54 13.45
N GLN A 132 2.48 33.91 12.86
CA GLN A 132 2.35 32.45 12.86
C GLN A 132 3.27 31.87 11.77
N GLU A 133 4.13 30.95 12.18
CA GLU A 133 5.01 30.18 11.29
C GLU A 133 4.16 29.19 10.48
N ILE A 134 3.91 29.49 9.20
CA ILE A 134 3.33 28.50 8.29
C ILE A 134 4.47 27.65 7.75
N VAL A 135 4.38 26.35 8.04
CA VAL A 135 5.19 25.31 7.43
C VAL A 135 4.42 24.78 6.23
N ASN A 136 4.67 25.33 5.03
CA ASN A 136 4.09 24.77 3.82
C ASN A 136 5.09 23.80 3.16
N HIS A 137 4.68 22.55 2.94
CA HIS A 137 5.44 21.62 2.12
C HIS A 137 4.51 20.81 1.20
N ASP A 138 4.79 20.83 -0.10
CA ASP A 138 3.97 20.14 -1.11
C ASP A 138 4.43 18.73 -1.43
N VAL A 139 5.53 18.29 -0.80
CA VAL A 139 6.17 17.00 -1.07
C VAL A 139 5.33 15.85 -0.52
N ILE A 140 5.05 14.85 -1.33
CA ILE A 140 4.33 13.63 -0.94
C ILE A 140 5.22 12.38 -0.95
N THR A 141 4.83 11.39 -0.17
CA THR A 141 5.48 10.08 -0.08
C THR A 141 4.65 8.99 -0.72
N VAL A 142 5.32 8.00 -1.31
CA VAL A 142 4.67 6.88 -1.99
C VAL A 142 5.17 5.54 -1.48
N GLU A 143 4.23 4.64 -1.22
CA GLU A 143 4.46 3.20 -1.03
C GLU A 143 3.86 2.42 -2.19
N ALA A 144 4.43 1.28 -2.57
CA ALA A 144 4.02 0.57 -3.78
C ALA A 144 4.09 -0.94 -3.66
N SER A 145 3.39 -1.53 -2.68
CA SER A 145 3.20 -2.98 -2.62
C SER A 145 1.97 -3.47 -3.38
N ALA A 146 2.20 -4.10 -4.53
CA ALA A 146 1.12 -4.67 -5.36
C ALA A 146 0.33 -5.82 -4.69
N SER A 147 0.82 -6.31 -3.56
CA SER A 147 0.10 -7.28 -2.73
C SER A 147 -1.01 -6.65 -1.90
N THR A 148 -0.94 -5.34 -1.63
CA THR A 148 -1.77 -4.68 -0.62
C THR A 148 -3.26 -4.76 -0.96
N LEU A 149 -3.64 -4.73 -2.24
CA LEU A 149 -5.06 -4.83 -2.60
C LEU A 149 -5.67 -6.19 -2.21
N TRP A 150 -4.98 -7.30 -2.45
CA TRP A 150 -5.59 -8.64 -2.41
C TRP A 150 -5.09 -9.53 -1.26
N ASP A 151 -3.88 -9.33 -0.76
CA ASP A 151 -3.23 -10.27 0.15
C ASP A 151 -3.68 -10.08 1.60
N ASN A 152 -4.62 -10.95 1.99
CA ASN A 152 -5.11 -11.08 3.37
C ASN A 152 -4.81 -12.50 3.90
N ASP A 153 -3.84 -13.21 3.31
CA ASP A 153 -3.62 -14.63 3.58
C ASP A 153 -3.11 -14.89 5.00
N HIS A 154 -2.41 -13.93 5.60
CA HIS A 154 -1.91 -14.04 6.98
C HIS A 154 -2.96 -13.65 8.03
N TRP A 155 -3.92 -12.79 7.69
CA TRP A 155 -5.07 -12.50 8.55
C TRP A 155 -5.91 -13.75 8.83
N ARG A 156 -5.81 -14.75 7.94
CA ARG A 156 -6.55 -16.01 8.03
C ARG A 156 -6.31 -16.81 9.31
N ARG A 157 -5.13 -16.70 9.92
CA ARG A 157 -4.76 -17.58 11.06
C ARG A 157 -5.47 -17.21 12.36
N GLU A 158 -5.97 -15.98 12.47
CA GLU A 158 -6.46 -15.43 13.75
C GLU A 158 -7.91 -14.93 13.69
N LEU A 159 -8.44 -14.57 12.52
CA LEU A 159 -9.72 -13.84 12.39
C LEU A 159 -10.73 -14.46 11.41
N TRP A 160 -10.48 -15.65 10.86
CA TRP A 160 -11.23 -16.19 9.71
C TRP A 160 -12.24 -17.29 10.04
N ASP A 161 -12.41 -17.66 11.31
CA ASP A 161 -13.44 -18.63 11.68
C ASP A 161 -14.83 -17.95 11.67
N THR A 162 -15.31 -17.62 10.47
CA THR A 162 -16.62 -17.01 10.23
C THR A 162 -17.53 -18.02 9.55
N LYS A 163 -18.84 -17.92 9.82
CA LYS A 163 -19.87 -18.81 9.26
C LYS A 163 -19.82 -18.92 7.72
N ASN A 164 -19.36 -17.87 7.04
CA ASN A 164 -19.32 -17.80 5.57
C ASN A 164 -17.90 -18.01 4.99
N ASN A 165 -16.89 -18.27 5.83
CA ASN A 165 -15.50 -18.42 5.43
C ASN A 165 -14.99 -17.21 4.61
N GLU A 166 -15.38 -16.03 5.03
CA GLU A 166 -15.04 -14.74 4.43
C GLU A 166 -14.27 -13.86 5.42
N PRO A 167 -13.35 -12.98 4.95
CA PRO A 167 -12.64 -12.07 5.85
C PRO A 167 -13.64 -11.06 6.43
N PRO A 168 -13.80 -11.00 7.77
CA PRO A 168 -14.59 -9.95 8.40
C PRO A 168 -13.82 -8.62 8.45
N ILE A 169 -12.50 -8.68 8.46
CA ILE A 169 -11.61 -7.53 8.54
C ILE A 169 -10.46 -7.73 7.54
N LEU A 170 -10.13 -6.67 6.81
CA LEU A 170 -9.12 -6.63 5.76
C LEU A 170 -7.97 -5.70 6.11
N VAL A 171 -6.86 -5.86 5.40
CA VAL A 171 -5.74 -4.89 5.38
C VAL A 171 -6.25 -3.47 5.15
N ALA A 172 -7.22 -3.27 4.25
CA ALA A 172 -7.84 -1.97 4.00
C ALA A 172 -8.48 -1.34 5.26
N ASN A 173 -9.13 -2.14 6.12
CA ASN A 173 -9.71 -1.65 7.37
C ASN A 173 -8.62 -1.18 8.34
N LEU A 174 -7.51 -1.91 8.43
CA LEU A 174 -6.37 -1.52 9.27
C LEU A 174 -5.74 -0.23 8.75
N ILE A 175 -5.51 -0.10 7.44
CA ILE A 175 -4.99 1.13 6.86
C ILE A 175 -5.97 2.28 7.12
N ARG A 176 -7.29 2.09 7.00
CA ARG A 176 -8.30 3.14 7.27
C ARG A 176 -8.28 3.62 8.72
N ALA A 177 -8.04 2.72 9.65
CA ALA A 177 -7.91 3.03 11.07
C ALA A 177 -6.63 3.83 11.39
N VAL A 178 -5.56 3.65 10.60
CA VAL A 178 -4.27 4.34 10.79
C VAL A 178 -4.20 5.65 9.99
N GLN A 179 -4.66 5.62 8.73
CA GLN A 179 -4.59 6.71 7.77
C GLN A 179 -5.94 6.89 7.08
N PRO A 180 -6.89 7.55 7.75
CA PRO A 180 -8.24 7.73 7.24
C PRO A 180 -8.30 8.41 5.87
N ASN A 181 -7.32 9.25 5.57
CA ASN A 181 -7.25 10.07 4.37
C ASN A 181 -6.27 9.54 3.30
N ALA A 182 -5.78 8.30 3.45
CA ALA A 182 -4.85 7.71 2.48
C ALA A 182 -5.46 7.64 1.07
N ARG A 183 -4.59 7.80 0.06
CA ARG A 183 -4.94 7.65 -1.36
C ARG A 183 -4.38 6.36 -1.93
N PHE A 184 -5.09 5.78 -2.89
CA PHE A 184 -4.78 4.48 -3.47
C PHE A 184 -4.79 4.56 -4.98
N ILE A 185 -3.74 4.02 -5.60
CA ILE A 185 -3.65 3.83 -7.05
C ILE A 185 -3.70 2.33 -7.33
N VAL A 186 -4.63 1.93 -8.17
CA VAL A 186 -4.79 0.57 -8.68
C VAL A 186 -4.58 0.59 -10.19
N THR A 187 -3.61 -0.18 -10.66
CA THR A 187 -3.42 -0.44 -12.08
C THR A 187 -3.91 -1.85 -12.42
N LEU A 188 -4.73 -1.96 -13.47
CA LEU A 188 -5.35 -3.20 -13.93
C LEU A 188 -4.87 -3.51 -15.35
N ARG A 189 -4.97 -4.77 -15.75
CA ARG A 189 -4.70 -5.25 -17.11
C ARG A 189 -5.81 -6.23 -17.45
N ASN A 190 -6.05 -6.53 -18.72
CA ASN A 190 -6.88 -7.67 -19.09
C ASN A 190 -6.50 -8.91 -18.23
N PRO A 191 -7.45 -9.55 -17.52
CA PRO A 191 -7.14 -10.54 -16.50
C PRO A 191 -6.47 -11.80 -17.08
N THR A 192 -6.79 -12.18 -18.32
CA THR A 192 -6.14 -13.29 -19.03
C THR A 192 -4.69 -12.96 -19.35
N GLU A 193 -4.46 -11.76 -19.89
CA GLU A 193 -3.12 -11.24 -20.18
C GLU A 193 -2.27 -11.06 -18.91
N ARG A 194 -2.89 -10.65 -17.79
CA ARG A 194 -2.26 -10.58 -16.47
C ARG A 194 -1.82 -11.96 -15.99
N LEU A 195 -2.69 -12.96 -16.13
CA LEU A 195 -2.41 -14.35 -15.74
C LEU A 195 -1.27 -14.93 -16.59
N TYR A 196 -1.29 -14.69 -17.90
CA TYR A 196 -0.22 -15.12 -18.80
C TYR A 196 1.10 -14.39 -18.51
N SER A 197 1.08 -13.09 -18.22
CA SER A 197 2.27 -12.36 -17.81
C SER A 197 2.88 -12.91 -16.51
N GLU A 198 2.04 -13.38 -15.59
CA GLU A 198 2.49 -14.06 -14.36
C GLU A 198 3.14 -15.41 -14.64
N TYR A 199 2.54 -16.20 -15.55
CA TYR A 199 3.10 -17.45 -16.04
C TYR A 199 4.52 -17.26 -16.58
N LEU A 200 4.69 -16.25 -17.44
CA LEU A 200 5.98 -15.92 -18.04
C LEU A 200 6.98 -15.33 -17.05
N TYR A 201 6.53 -14.74 -15.94
CA TYR A 201 7.41 -14.10 -14.97
C TYR A 201 8.17 -15.08 -14.08
N PHE A 202 7.49 -16.10 -13.54
CA PHE A 202 8.14 -17.05 -12.65
C PHE A 202 9.03 -18.03 -13.43
N ARG A 203 10.15 -18.46 -12.84
CA ARG A 203 11.00 -19.50 -13.42
C ARG A 203 10.23 -20.82 -13.42
N GLN A 204 10.14 -21.46 -14.58
CA GLN A 204 9.55 -22.78 -14.75
C GLN A 204 10.39 -23.56 -15.75
N PRO A 205 10.62 -24.87 -15.52
CA PRO A 205 11.48 -25.67 -16.39
C PRO A 205 10.92 -25.81 -17.81
N GLU A 206 9.60 -25.79 -18.00
CA GLU A 206 8.96 -25.99 -19.31
C GLU A 206 7.82 -25.00 -19.56
N LYS A 207 8.14 -23.83 -20.15
CA LYS A 207 7.12 -22.86 -20.56
C LYS A 207 6.60 -23.17 -21.95
N SER A 208 5.29 -23.40 -22.08
CA SER A 208 4.61 -23.58 -23.36
C SER A 208 3.16 -23.10 -23.28
N VAL A 209 2.54 -22.86 -24.44
CA VAL A 209 1.11 -22.50 -24.51
C VAL A 209 0.25 -23.64 -23.97
N THR A 210 0.60 -24.88 -24.26
CA THR A 210 -0.06 -26.09 -23.73
C THR A 210 0.00 -26.14 -22.20
N ASN A 211 1.19 -25.94 -21.63
CA ASN A 211 1.35 -25.97 -20.18
C ASN A 211 0.61 -24.81 -19.49
N PHE A 212 0.58 -23.62 -20.10
CA PHE A 212 -0.25 -22.53 -19.59
C PHE A 212 -1.75 -22.88 -19.60
N HIS A 213 -2.24 -23.47 -20.69
CA HIS A 213 -3.63 -23.87 -20.84
C HIS A 213 -4.05 -24.90 -19.78
N GLU A 214 -3.28 -25.97 -19.61
CA GLU A 214 -3.55 -27.04 -18.62
C GLU A 214 -3.62 -26.47 -17.19
N ARG A 215 -2.70 -25.57 -16.84
CA ARG A 215 -2.70 -24.88 -15.55
C ARG A 215 -3.93 -23.99 -15.38
N ALA A 216 -4.28 -23.22 -16.41
CA ALA A 216 -5.45 -22.33 -16.36
C ALA A 216 -6.75 -23.11 -16.18
N VAL A 217 -6.95 -24.21 -16.92
CA VAL A 217 -8.11 -25.12 -16.78
C VAL A 217 -8.17 -25.69 -15.37
N THR A 218 -7.06 -26.23 -14.87
CA THR A 218 -6.97 -26.79 -13.50
C THR A 218 -7.37 -25.76 -12.44
N LEU A 219 -6.89 -24.51 -12.54
CA LEU A 219 -7.24 -23.45 -11.60
C LEU A 219 -8.71 -23.03 -11.68
N ILE A 220 -9.28 -22.99 -12.89
CA ILE A 220 -10.70 -22.70 -13.09
C ILE A 220 -11.56 -23.80 -12.47
N ASP A 221 -11.21 -25.07 -12.66
CA ASP A 221 -11.94 -26.19 -12.08
C ASP A 221 -11.84 -26.22 -10.56
N ASN A 222 -10.66 -25.93 -10.00
CA ASN A 222 -10.50 -25.74 -8.55
C ASN A 222 -11.38 -24.60 -8.02
N PHE A 223 -11.47 -23.50 -8.75
CA PHE A 223 -12.33 -22.38 -8.37
C PHE A 223 -13.81 -22.75 -8.46
N LYS A 224 -14.26 -23.39 -9.54
CA LYS A 224 -15.63 -23.91 -9.70
C LYS A 224 -16.00 -24.90 -8.58
N ASN A 225 -15.07 -25.77 -8.19
CA ASN A 225 -15.28 -26.70 -7.08
C ASN A 225 -15.43 -25.97 -5.75
N CYS A 226 -14.69 -24.88 -5.52
CA CYS A 226 -14.88 -24.03 -4.35
C CYS A 226 -16.28 -23.39 -4.33
N LEU A 227 -16.75 -22.90 -5.48
CA LEU A 227 -18.06 -22.24 -5.63
C LEU A 227 -19.26 -23.15 -5.33
N ARG A 228 -19.08 -24.48 -5.29
CA ARG A 228 -20.13 -25.42 -4.89
C ARG A 228 -20.57 -25.23 -3.43
N ASN A 229 -19.66 -24.75 -2.58
CA ASN A 229 -19.89 -24.65 -1.13
C ASN A 229 -19.71 -23.23 -0.58
N TYR A 230 -19.12 -22.31 -1.35
CA TYR A 230 -18.70 -21.00 -0.86
C TYR A 230 -18.97 -19.90 -1.89
N SER A 231 -19.09 -18.66 -1.40
CA SER A 231 -19.27 -17.48 -2.26
C SER A 231 -18.04 -17.20 -3.13
N VAL A 232 -18.21 -16.38 -4.18
CA VAL A 232 -17.10 -15.86 -5.00
C VAL A 232 -16.06 -15.15 -4.13
N ARG A 233 -16.50 -14.34 -3.16
CA ARG A 233 -15.62 -13.63 -2.23
C ARG A 233 -14.82 -14.59 -1.35
N SER A 234 -15.48 -15.58 -0.75
CA SER A 234 -14.82 -16.62 0.05
C SER A 234 -13.76 -17.37 -0.77
N CYS A 235 -14.10 -17.78 -2.00
CA CYS A 235 -13.17 -18.48 -2.89
C CYS A 235 -12.01 -17.60 -3.37
N ALA A 236 -12.24 -16.32 -3.69
CA ALA A 236 -11.21 -15.38 -4.11
C ALA A 236 -10.19 -15.07 -3.00
N TYR A 237 -10.65 -15.09 -1.74
CA TYR A 237 -9.79 -14.94 -0.58
C TYR A 237 -9.26 -16.26 -0.04
N ARG A 238 -9.73 -17.41 -0.55
CA ARG A 238 -9.25 -18.73 -0.15
C ARG A 238 -7.75 -18.82 -0.41
N ARG A 239 -6.98 -19.02 0.67
CA ARG A 239 -5.59 -19.46 0.54
C ARG A 239 -5.67 -20.85 -0.06
N THR A 240 -5.43 -20.95 -1.35
CA THR A 240 -5.29 -22.24 -1.99
C THR A 240 -4.15 -22.96 -1.26
N SER A 241 -4.41 -24.18 -0.81
CA SER A 241 -3.38 -25.11 -0.33
C SER A 241 -2.45 -25.57 -1.45
N GLU A 242 -2.47 -24.87 -2.58
CA GLU A 242 -1.33 -24.69 -3.46
C GLU A 242 -0.17 -24.24 -2.58
N LYS A 243 0.55 -25.23 -2.04
CA LYS A 243 1.98 -25.12 -1.80
C LYS A 243 2.55 -24.35 -2.99
N ARG A 244 3.61 -23.60 -2.76
CA ARG A 244 4.45 -23.03 -3.82
C ARG A 244 5.04 -24.18 -4.66
N VAL A 245 4.18 -24.94 -5.35
CA VAL A 245 4.55 -25.78 -6.46
C VAL A 245 5.07 -24.76 -7.44
N GLU A 246 6.38 -24.78 -7.64
CA GLU A 246 7.05 -23.92 -8.59
C GLU A 246 6.23 -23.90 -9.88
N GLY A 247 5.79 -22.71 -10.26
CA GLY A 247 5.10 -22.50 -11.52
C GLY A 247 3.57 -22.40 -11.53
N ASN A 248 2.88 -22.43 -10.38
CA ASN A 248 1.44 -22.16 -10.40
C ASN A 248 1.14 -20.66 -10.60
N VAL A 249 0.35 -20.35 -11.63
CA VAL A 249 -0.27 -19.02 -11.79
C VAL A 249 -1.46 -18.87 -10.85
N ARG A 250 -1.83 -17.63 -10.54
CA ARG A 250 -2.84 -17.33 -9.52
C ARG A 250 -4.07 -16.73 -10.15
N LEU A 251 -5.07 -17.58 -10.42
CA LEU A 251 -6.34 -17.15 -11.01
C LEU A 251 -7.03 -16.04 -10.19
N ARG A 252 -7.06 -16.21 -8.86
CA ARG A 252 -7.75 -15.26 -7.96
C ARG A 252 -7.28 -13.81 -8.09
N LEU A 253 -6.01 -13.56 -8.43
CA LEU A 253 -5.47 -12.19 -8.59
C LEU A 253 -6.09 -11.44 -9.77
N GLY A 254 -6.74 -12.13 -10.71
CA GLY A 254 -7.51 -11.54 -11.81
C GLY A 254 -8.96 -11.20 -11.45
N LEU A 255 -9.44 -11.59 -10.25
CA LEU A 255 -10.80 -11.30 -9.77
C LEU A 255 -10.87 -9.89 -9.18
N TYR A 256 -10.50 -8.88 -9.97
CA TYR A 256 -10.34 -7.49 -9.51
C TYR A 256 -11.58 -6.93 -8.83
N GLU A 257 -12.76 -7.30 -9.35
CA GLU A 257 -14.06 -6.85 -8.87
C GLU A 257 -14.24 -7.16 -7.37
N VAL A 258 -13.87 -8.36 -6.91
CA VAL A 258 -13.98 -8.76 -5.51
C VAL A 258 -13.17 -7.82 -4.62
N TYR A 259 -11.92 -7.59 -4.99
CA TYR A 259 -11.01 -6.76 -4.19
C TYR A 259 -11.40 -5.28 -4.25
N LEU A 260 -11.76 -4.77 -5.42
CA LEU A 260 -12.17 -3.37 -5.57
C LEU A 260 -13.48 -3.08 -4.83
N ARG A 261 -14.45 -4.00 -4.86
CA ARG A 261 -15.70 -3.85 -4.11
C ARG A 261 -15.43 -3.75 -2.61
N ASP A 262 -14.58 -4.63 -2.08
CA ASP A 262 -14.20 -4.61 -0.67
C ASP A 262 -13.49 -3.29 -0.30
N TRP A 263 -12.54 -2.83 -1.12
CA TRP A 263 -11.85 -1.55 -0.89
C TRP A 263 -12.78 -0.34 -0.98
N LEU A 264 -13.68 -0.30 -1.96
CA LEU A 264 -14.68 0.77 -2.13
C LEU A 264 -15.76 0.78 -1.04
N SER A 265 -15.94 -0.33 -0.32
CA SER A 265 -16.82 -0.37 0.86
C SER A 265 -16.18 0.27 2.11
N ILE A 266 -14.85 0.47 2.09
CA ILE A 266 -14.06 0.97 3.23
C ILE A 266 -13.59 2.41 2.98
N TYR A 267 -13.20 2.70 1.74
CA TYR A 267 -12.80 4.02 1.27
C TYR A 267 -13.74 4.49 0.17
N SER A 268 -14.14 5.75 0.22
CA SER A 268 -14.94 6.34 -0.85
C SER A 268 -14.15 6.43 -2.16
N ARG A 269 -14.89 6.56 -3.27
CA ARG A 269 -14.33 6.46 -4.63
C ARG A 269 -13.24 7.51 -4.93
N ASP A 270 -13.29 8.66 -4.28
CA ASP A 270 -12.33 9.76 -4.36
C ASP A 270 -10.97 9.44 -3.73
N HIS A 271 -10.88 8.39 -2.89
CA HIS A 271 -9.60 7.90 -2.37
C HIS A 271 -8.92 6.88 -3.29
N ILE A 272 -9.62 6.34 -4.30
CA ILE A 272 -9.13 5.21 -5.11
C ILE A 272 -9.10 5.59 -6.59
N PHE A 273 -7.91 5.80 -7.14
CA PHE A 273 -7.70 5.94 -8.58
C PHE A 273 -7.47 4.59 -9.23
N VAL A 274 -8.24 4.27 -10.27
CA VAL A 274 -8.12 3.02 -11.03
C VAL A 274 -7.77 3.35 -12.47
N GLN A 275 -6.72 2.71 -13.00
CA GLN A 275 -6.28 2.87 -14.39
C GLN A 275 -5.98 1.52 -15.03
N ARG A 276 -6.23 1.40 -16.32
CA ARG A 276 -5.85 0.22 -17.09
C ARG A 276 -4.50 0.43 -17.76
N VAL A 277 -3.68 -0.62 -17.82
CA VAL A 277 -2.42 -0.63 -18.56
C VAL A 277 -2.67 -0.29 -20.03
N GLU A 278 -3.75 -0.82 -20.60
CA GLU A 278 -4.13 -0.60 -21.99
C GLU A 278 -4.41 0.88 -22.30
N ASP A 279 -5.03 1.62 -21.38
CA ASP A 279 -5.31 3.04 -21.55
C ASP A 279 -4.03 3.87 -21.41
N ARG A 280 -3.24 3.59 -20.37
CA ARG A 280 -1.94 4.25 -20.17
C ARG A 280 -0.96 4.00 -21.30
N SER A 281 -0.98 2.80 -21.90
CA SER A 281 -0.11 2.48 -23.03
C SER A 281 -0.51 3.22 -24.30
N LYS A 282 -1.78 3.57 -24.47
CA LYS A 282 -2.27 4.36 -25.61
C LYS A 282 -1.87 5.83 -25.48
N ASP A 283 -2.06 6.40 -24.30
CA ASP A 283 -1.69 7.78 -24.01
C ASP A 283 -1.00 7.89 -22.64
N PRO A 284 0.34 7.71 -22.59
CA PRO A 284 1.08 7.79 -21.34
C PRO A 284 1.08 9.18 -20.72
N TYR A 285 0.90 10.24 -21.51
CA TYR A 285 0.98 11.62 -21.04
C TYR A 285 -0.29 11.96 -20.25
N GLU A 286 -1.46 11.82 -20.87
CA GLU A 286 -2.76 12.09 -20.22
C GLU A 286 -3.02 11.17 -19.03
N ALA A 287 -2.59 9.90 -19.16
CA ALA A 287 -2.67 8.94 -18.08
C ALA A 287 -1.86 9.35 -16.84
N MET A 288 -0.70 9.98 -17.02
CA MET A 288 0.12 10.48 -15.92
C MET A 288 -0.39 11.82 -15.38
N LEU A 289 -0.88 12.73 -16.24
CA LEU A 289 -1.54 13.97 -15.81
C LEU A 289 -2.74 13.69 -14.89
N SER A 290 -3.58 12.73 -15.26
CA SER A 290 -4.72 12.30 -14.43
C SER A 290 -4.29 11.80 -13.04
N ILE A 291 -3.14 11.12 -12.97
CA ILE A 291 -2.57 10.64 -11.71
C ILE A 291 -2.04 11.81 -10.89
N PHE A 292 -1.31 12.75 -11.49
CA PHE A 292 -0.78 13.90 -10.77
C PHE A 292 -1.89 14.82 -10.25
N SER A 293 -2.95 15.02 -11.04
CA SER A 293 -4.17 15.70 -10.59
C SER A 293 -4.82 14.98 -9.39
N PHE A 294 -4.97 13.65 -9.46
CA PHE A 294 -5.46 12.84 -8.33
C PHE A 294 -4.55 12.96 -7.08
N LEU A 295 -3.25 13.14 -7.27
CA LEU A 295 -2.26 13.33 -6.21
C LEU A 295 -2.15 14.78 -5.74
N GLN A 296 -2.87 15.73 -6.36
CA GLN A 296 -2.75 17.17 -6.11
C GLN A 296 -1.30 17.65 -6.27
N LEU A 297 -0.70 17.24 -7.38
CA LEU A 297 0.62 17.63 -7.84
C LEU A 297 0.47 18.35 -9.19
N GLY A 298 0.64 19.67 -9.19
CA GLY A 298 0.47 20.51 -10.40
C GLY A 298 -0.96 20.91 -10.68
#